data_AF-A0A433PBA7-F1
#
_entry.id   AF-A0A433PBA7-F1
#
_cell.length_a   1.000
_cell.length_b   1.000
_cell.length_c   1.000
_cell.angle_alpha   90.00
_cell.angle_beta   90.00
_cell.angle_gamma   90.00
#
_symmetry.space_group_name_H-M   'P 1'
#
loop_
_entity.id
_entity.type
_entity.pdbx_description
1 polymer ?
#
loop_
_entity_poly.entity_id
_entity_poly.type
_entity_poly.pdbx_seq_one_letter_code
_entity_poly.pdbx_strand_id
1 'polypeptide(L)'
;MAFANGHALVIGTGTNEQGDRSQKFESTINDADWMAEVLTHPSLCAYPKNQVKVLRGSQATRENIEKELDDLKNRIWESDSPENCTVVVFYSGHGQRGRNGKSYLIPYGYKYEDPATRAIDGKFLYDKLDPIKGRVVLLLNACYSGGVMATLGGGDTDVVLGTEPLTEKQIEYLRKGKSFFILSAAQAAEVAYAYTPLLQWRKKRYSPFAIGLSRGFAGKGKSGTDEFVRCLDLLTSCSVYVGFRTKMSQTPVGDIKGDNFAVGCYSPNKKDDFPLLGDELQPMLDIDDDIDEDPEDRRKRPSPSQVHYNYSGTFNSNGAMFHGSHNFGDNANFSVTNFNTR
;
A
#
# COMPACT_ATOMS: atom_id res chain seq x y z
N MET A 1 -9.42 16.68 -15.53
CA MET A 1 -8.66 17.49 -14.55
C MET A 1 -7.29 16.85 -14.39
N ALA A 2 -6.21 17.61 -14.17
CA ALA A 2 -4.89 17.06 -13.87
C ALA A 2 -4.58 17.27 -12.38
N PHE A 3 -3.98 16.27 -11.73
CA PHE A 3 -3.53 16.36 -10.34
C PHE A 3 -2.09 16.88 -10.30
N ALA A 4 -1.93 18.16 -10.64
CA ALA A 4 -0.63 18.78 -10.94
C ALA A 4 0.36 18.80 -9.76
N ASN A 5 -0.13 18.72 -8.53
CA ASN A 5 0.67 18.64 -7.31
C ASN A 5 1.08 17.20 -6.93
N GLY A 6 0.71 16.20 -7.74
CA GLY A 6 1.02 14.79 -7.50
C GLY A 6 2.36 14.35 -8.07
N HIS A 7 3.22 13.78 -7.24
CA HIS A 7 4.50 13.18 -7.65
C HIS A 7 4.58 11.75 -7.19
N ALA A 8 5.29 10.90 -7.93
CA ALA A 8 5.45 9.51 -7.51
C ALA A 8 6.80 8.90 -7.85
N LEU A 9 7.24 7.98 -6.99
CA LEU A 9 8.26 6.99 -7.25
C LEU A 9 7.65 5.60 -7.10
N VAL A 10 7.65 4.83 -8.19
CA VAL A 10 7.03 3.51 -8.27
C VAL A 10 8.12 2.48 -8.51
N ILE A 11 8.25 1.50 -7.63
CA ILE A 11 9.38 0.57 -7.59
C ILE A 11 8.85 -0.86 -7.70
N GLY A 12 9.34 -1.60 -8.68
CA GLY A 12 9.09 -3.04 -8.86
C GLY A 12 10.40 -3.78 -9.02
N THR A 13 10.78 -4.58 -8.02
CA THR A 13 12.13 -5.17 -7.96
C THR A 13 12.29 -6.39 -8.87
N GLY A 14 11.27 -7.24 -8.95
CA GLY A 14 11.34 -8.45 -9.77
C GLY A 14 12.39 -9.46 -9.29
N THR A 15 12.81 -9.38 -8.03
CA THR A 15 13.90 -10.18 -7.47
C THR A 15 13.40 -11.24 -6.52
N ASN A 16 14.25 -12.22 -6.20
CA ASN A 16 14.08 -13.07 -5.03
C ASN A 16 14.59 -12.36 -3.75
N GLU A 17 14.62 -13.10 -2.65
CA GLU A 17 15.14 -12.68 -1.35
C GLU A 17 16.63 -12.32 -1.35
N GLN A 18 17.41 -12.83 -2.29
CA GLN A 18 18.84 -12.52 -2.41
C GLN A 18 19.10 -11.27 -3.26
N GLY A 19 18.04 -10.62 -3.79
CA GLY A 19 18.20 -9.47 -4.69
C GLY A 19 18.51 -9.85 -6.14
N ASP A 20 18.44 -11.14 -6.49
CA ASP A 20 18.67 -11.64 -7.84
C ASP A 20 17.37 -11.65 -8.64
N ARG A 21 17.46 -11.35 -9.95
CA ARG A 21 16.32 -11.40 -10.87
C ARG A 21 15.67 -12.79 -10.86
N SER A 22 14.35 -12.83 -10.70
CA SER A 22 13.61 -14.10 -10.72
C SER A 22 12.26 -13.97 -11.43
N GLN A 23 12.01 -14.87 -12.38
CA GLN A 23 10.76 -14.94 -13.13
C GLN A 23 9.55 -15.19 -12.22
N LYS A 24 9.76 -15.83 -11.06
CA LYS A 24 8.71 -16.07 -10.05
C LYS A 24 8.12 -14.77 -9.51
N PHE A 25 8.92 -13.71 -9.46
CA PHE A 25 8.54 -12.42 -8.88
C PHE A 25 8.33 -11.34 -9.94
N GLU A 26 8.15 -11.73 -11.21
CA GLU A 26 7.83 -10.82 -12.32
C GLU A 26 6.60 -9.96 -12.04
N SER A 27 5.66 -10.49 -11.26
CA SER A 27 4.46 -9.77 -10.86
C SER A 27 4.74 -8.46 -10.13
N THR A 28 5.87 -8.34 -9.43
CA THR A 28 6.24 -7.08 -8.76
C THR A 28 6.63 -5.97 -9.74
N ILE A 29 7.18 -6.32 -10.91
CA ILE A 29 7.38 -5.37 -12.01
C ILE A 29 6.05 -5.02 -12.67
N ASN A 30 5.20 -6.03 -12.89
CA ASN A 30 3.85 -5.78 -13.42
C ASN A 30 3.05 -4.85 -12.51
N ASP A 31 3.15 -5.02 -11.19
CA ASP A 31 2.50 -4.14 -10.20
C ASP A 31 3.00 -2.69 -10.32
N ALA A 32 4.31 -2.49 -10.49
CA ALA A 32 4.88 -1.16 -10.68
C ALA A 32 4.42 -0.51 -12.01
N ASP A 33 4.36 -1.28 -13.10
CA ASP A 33 3.82 -0.81 -14.37
C ASP A 33 2.35 -0.40 -14.24
N TRP A 34 1.55 -1.27 -13.62
CA TRP A 34 0.14 -1.05 -13.42
C TRP A 34 -0.13 0.16 -12.52
N MET A 35 0.61 0.31 -11.42
CA MET A 35 0.47 1.46 -10.53
C MET A 35 0.84 2.77 -11.24
N ALA A 36 1.88 2.77 -12.08
CA ALA A 36 2.23 3.95 -12.87
C ALA A 36 1.15 4.31 -13.91
N GLU A 37 0.54 3.30 -14.54
CA GLU A 37 -0.60 3.49 -15.43
C GLU A 37 -1.78 4.11 -14.67
N VAL A 38 -2.14 3.55 -13.51
CA VAL A 38 -3.21 4.07 -12.64
C VAL A 38 -2.97 5.51 -12.22
N LEU A 39 -1.77 5.82 -11.72
CA LEU A 39 -1.42 7.15 -11.25
C LEU A 39 -1.47 8.19 -12.38
N THR A 40 -1.02 7.83 -13.58
CA THR A 40 -0.95 8.78 -14.71
C THR A 40 -2.22 8.84 -15.54
N HIS A 41 -3.17 7.92 -15.35
CA HIS A 41 -4.36 7.87 -16.18
C HIS A 41 -5.28 9.09 -15.92
N PRO A 42 -5.70 9.84 -16.96
CA PRO A 42 -6.46 11.09 -16.79
C PRO A 42 -7.84 10.95 -16.11
N SER A 43 -8.42 9.75 -16.12
CA SER A 43 -9.72 9.47 -15.50
C SER A 43 -9.62 8.74 -14.16
N LEU A 44 -8.40 8.37 -13.77
CA LEU A 44 -8.05 7.92 -12.43
C LEU A 44 -7.34 9.09 -11.76
N CYS A 45 -6.11 8.91 -11.27
CA CYS A 45 -5.43 9.91 -10.44
C CYS A 45 -4.96 11.15 -11.20
N ALA A 46 -4.77 11.06 -12.52
CA ALA A 46 -4.38 12.15 -13.41
C ALA A 46 -3.06 12.87 -13.04
N TYR A 47 -2.07 12.15 -12.53
CA TYR A 47 -0.74 12.70 -12.27
C TYR A 47 -0.05 13.02 -13.62
N PRO A 48 0.63 14.17 -13.76
CA PRO A 48 1.47 14.43 -14.91
C PRO A 48 2.51 13.31 -15.11
N LYS A 49 2.65 12.79 -16.33
CA LYS A 49 3.55 11.66 -16.62
C LYS A 49 5.02 11.94 -16.25
N ASN A 50 5.47 13.18 -16.42
CA ASN A 50 6.81 13.63 -16.02
C ASN A 50 7.00 13.73 -14.49
N GLN A 51 5.93 13.62 -13.70
CA GLN A 51 5.99 13.63 -12.24
C GLN A 51 6.00 12.22 -11.63
N VAL A 52 5.83 11.17 -12.44
CA VAL A 52 5.84 9.77 -12.03
C VAL A 52 7.11 9.08 -12.55
N LYS A 53 8.00 8.71 -11.64
CA LYS A 53 9.18 7.89 -11.96
C LYS A 53 8.89 6.42 -11.67
N VAL A 54 9.35 5.52 -12.54
CA VAL A 54 9.26 4.08 -12.34
C VAL A 54 10.64 3.43 -12.41
N LEU A 55 11.00 2.66 -11.39
CA LEU A 55 12.21 1.83 -11.33
C LEU A 55 11.81 0.35 -11.39
N ARG A 56 12.29 -0.37 -12.41
CA ARG A 56 11.94 -1.77 -12.69
C ARG A 56 13.16 -2.66 -12.68
N GLY A 57 13.06 -3.84 -12.08
CA GLY A 57 14.09 -4.87 -12.23
C GLY A 57 15.47 -4.34 -11.85
N SER A 58 16.41 -4.43 -12.79
CA SER A 58 17.78 -3.93 -12.64
C SER A 58 17.91 -2.43 -12.40
N GLN A 59 16.85 -1.63 -12.62
CA GLN A 59 16.84 -0.21 -12.27
C GLN A 59 16.48 0.03 -10.80
N ALA A 60 15.82 -0.92 -10.13
CA ALA A 60 15.38 -0.81 -8.73
C ALA A 60 16.50 -1.11 -7.73
N THR A 61 17.71 -0.60 -7.98
CA THR A 61 18.85 -0.69 -7.07
C THR A 61 18.69 0.27 -5.89
N ARG A 62 19.39 0.00 -4.78
CA ARG A 62 19.42 0.90 -3.62
C ARG A 62 19.83 2.32 -4.02
N GLU A 63 20.90 2.44 -4.80
CA GLU A 63 21.44 3.72 -5.28
C GLU A 63 20.42 4.51 -6.11
N ASN A 64 19.75 3.85 -7.06
CA ASN A 64 18.74 4.54 -7.88
C ASN A 64 17.52 4.93 -7.05
N ILE A 65 17.09 4.10 -6.10
CA ILE A 65 15.99 4.44 -5.18
C ILE A 65 16.37 5.65 -4.33
N GLU A 66 17.58 5.67 -3.78
CA GLU A 66 18.13 6.79 -3.02
C GLU A 66 18.15 8.08 -3.86
N LYS A 67 18.73 8.01 -5.05
CA LYS A 67 18.83 9.14 -5.97
C LYS A 67 17.45 9.70 -6.32
N GLU A 68 16.50 8.86 -6.68
CA GLU A 68 15.16 9.32 -7.08
C GLU A 68 14.34 9.87 -5.91
N LEU A 69 14.58 9.41 -4.67
CA LEU A 69 14.00 10.03 -3.47
C LEU A 69 14.60 11.43 -3.21
N ASP A 70 15.91 11.60 -3.42
CA ASP A 70 16.54 12.92 -3.32
C ASP A 70 16.08 13.86 -4.44
N ASP A 71 15.93 13.37 -5.67
CA ASP A 71 15.38 14.13 -6.80
C ASP A 71 13.91 14.52 -6.55
N LEU A 72 13.11 13.62 -5.96
CA LEU A 72 11.74 13.94 -5.52
C LEU A 72 11.74 15.07 -4.51
N LYS A 73 12.52 14.96 -3.44
CA LYS A 73 12.65 15.99 -2.41
C LYS A 73 12.99 17.35 -3.02
N ASN A 74 13.98 17.41 -3.91
CA ASN A 74 14.40 18.65 -4.57
C ASN A 74 13.28 19.22 -5.46
N ARG A 75 12.63 18.38 -6.27
CA ARG A 75 11.50 18.83 -7.11
C ARG A 75 10.34 19.39 -6.30
N ILE A 76 10.02 18.79 -5.16
CA ILE A 76 8.98 19.31 -4.26
C ILE A 76 9.41 20.65 -3.66
N TRP A 77 10.67 20.75 -3.22
CA TRP A 77 11.22 21.98 -2.65
C TRP A 77 11.18 23.15 -3.63
N GLU A 78 11.45 22.89 -4.91
CA GLU A 78 11.47 23.89 -5.98
C GLU A 78 10.08 24.24 -6.53
N SER A 79 9.01 23.56 -6.08
CA SER A 79 7.64 23.84 -6.55
C SER A 79 7.03 25.09 -5.90
N ASP A 80 6.00 25.64 -6.54
CA ASP A 80 5.31 26.86 -6.07
C ASP A 80 4.59 26.70 -4.72
N SER A 81 4.25 25.46 -4.34
CA SER A 81 3.55 25.16 -3.08
C SER A 81 3.98 23.80 -2.53
N PRO A 82 5.22 23.68 -2.02
CA PRO A 82 5.82 22.40 -1.60
C PRO A 82 4.96 21.61 -0.60
N GLU A 83 4.29 22.30 0.33
CA GLU A 83 3.41 21.73 1.36
C GLU A 83 2.10 21.14 0.81
N ASN A 84 1.67 21.60 -0.38
CA ASN A 84 0.47 21.12 -1.05
C ASN A 84 0.75 19.93 -1.97
N CYS A 85 2.01 19.61 -2.24
CA CYS A 85 2.37 18.44 -3.03
C CYS A 85 2.00 17.13 -2.32
N THR A 86 1.54 16.15 -3.08
CA THR A 86 1.35 14.76 -2.60
C THR A 86 2.39 13.87 -3.28
N VAL A 87 3.20 13.18 -2.50
CA VAL A 87 4.24 12.26 -2.99
C VAL A 87 3.85 10.82 -2.67
N VAL A 88 3.62 10.02 -3.70
CA VAL A 88 3.38 8.58 -3.59
C VAL A 88 4.69 7.82 -3.78
N VAL A 89 5.09 7.03 -2.79
CA VAL A 89 6.18 6.06 -2.92
C VAL A 89 5.55 4.67 -2.86
N PHE A 90 5.52 3.98 -3.99
CA PHE A 90 5.03 2.62 -4.10
C PHE A 90 6.20 1.65 -4.25
N TYR A 91 6.25 0.62 -3.43
CA TYR A 91 7.25 -0.43 -3.49
C TYR A 91 6.59 -1.80 -3.63
N SER A 92 6.98 -2.58 -4.63
CA SER A 92 6.59 -3.97 -4.82
C SER A 92 7.84 -4.85 -4.93
N GLY A 93 7.98 -5.80 -4.00
CA GLY A 93 9.18 -6.61 -3.89
C GLY A 93 9.23 -7.46 -2.63
N HIS A 94 10.39 -8.05 -2.35
CA HIS A 94 10.59 -8.77 -1.10
C HIS A 94 10.81 -7.83 0.07
N GLY A 95 10.30 -8.26 1.21
CA GLY A 95 10.71 -7.81 2.54
C GLY A 95 11.32 -8.98 3.30
N GLN A 96 12.25 -8.67 4.20
CA GLN A 96 12.90 -9.65 5.08
C GLN A 96 12.96 -9.12 6.50
N ARG A 97 12.87 -10.04 7.46
CA ARG A 97 13.19 -9.75 8.84
C ARG A 97 14.65 -10.11 9.12
N GLY A 98 15.44 -9.13 9.53
CA GLY A 98 16.81 -9.37 9.97
C GLY A 98 16.85 -10.01 11.35
N ARG A 99 18.00 -10.61 11.70
CA ARG A 99 18.24 -11.22 13.02
C ARG A 99 18.09 -10.23 14.20
N ASN A 100 18.19 -8.93 13.94
CA ASN A 100 17.97 -7.87 14.92
C ASN A 100 16.49 -7.49 15.09
N GLY A 101 15.57 -8.29 14.55
CA GLY A 101 14.13 -8.07 14.66
C GLY A 101 13.57 -6.99 13.72
N LYS A 102 14.42 -6.26 13.00
CA LYS A 102 14.03 -5.18 12.08
C LYS A 102 13.60 -5.74 10.72
N SER A 103 12.72 -5.00 10.04
CA SER A 103 12.29 -5.31 8.68
C SER A 103 13.07 -4.50 7.65
N TYR A 104 13.28 -5.11 6.49
CA TYR A 104 14.05 -4.56 5.39
C TYR A 104 13.35 -4.81 4.07
N LEU A 105 13.40 -3.87 3.14
CA LEU A 105 13.00 -4.06 1.75
C LEU A 105 14.22 -4.44 0.92
N ILE A 106 14.08 -5.43 0.03
CA ILE A 106 15.17 -6.01 -0.75
C ILE A 106 15.23 -5.39 -2.16
N PRO A 107 16.14 -4.43 -2.42
CA PRO A 107 16.32 -3.88 -3.76
C PRO A 107 16.98 -4.88 -4.71
N TYR A 108 16.98 -4.54 -6.00
CA TYR A 108 17.75 -5.28 -6.99
C TYR A 108 19.26 -5.22 -6.70
N GLY A 109 19.93 -6.35 -6.84
CA GLY A 109 21.36 -6.48 -6.61
C GLY A 109 21.76 -6.44 -5.13
N TYR A 110 20.81 -6.70 -4.23
CA TYR A 110 21.04 -6.71 -2.80
C TYR A 110 22.21 -7.61 -2.40
N LYS A 111 23.14 -7.08 -1.61
CA LYS A 111 24.18 -7.87 -0.94
C LYS A 111 24.25 -7.46 0.52
N TYR A 112 24.19 -8.45 1.41
CA TYR A 112 24.14 -8.20 2.86
C TYR A 112 25.36 -7.44 3.38
N GLU A 113 26.54 -7.74 2.85
CA GLU A 113 27.83 -7.23 3.33
C GLU A 113 28.23 -5.87 2.75
N ASP A 114 27.53 -5.38 1.72
CA ASP A 114 27.90 -4.16 1.01
C ASP A 114 26.91 -3.02 1.35
N PRO A 115 27.36 -1.95 2.03
CA PRO A 115 26.52 -0.80 2.36
C PRO A 115 25.85 -0.13 1.15
N ALA A 116 26.51 -0.13 -0.02
CA ALA A 116 26.01 0.50 -1.24
C ALA A 116 24.86 -0.29 -1.88
N THR A 117 24.79 -1.60 -1.62
CA THR A 117 23.74 -2.49 -2.13
C THR A 117 22.89 -3.10 -1.02
N ARG A 118 23.02 -2.62 0.22
CA ARG A 118 22.32 -3.17 1.38
C ARG A 118 20.81 -3.00 1.26
N ALA A 119 20.07 -3.82 2.01
CA ALA A 119 18.63 -3.71 2.09
C ALA A 119 18.18 -2.35 2.66
N ILE A 120 17.03 -1.88 2.20
CA ILE A 120 16.42 -0.62 2.61
C ILE A 120 15.75 -0.83 3.97
N ASP A 121 16.25 -0.16 5.00
CA ASP A 121 15.70 -0.21 6.35
C ASP A 121 14.88 1.05 6.68
N GLY A 122 14.22 1.05 7.83
CA GLY A 122 13.46 2.23 8.28
C GLY A 122 14.30 3.46 8.48
N LYS A 123 15.58 3.33 8.83
CA LYS A 123 16.44 4.51 8.95
C LYS A 123 16.60 5.17 7.60
N PHE A 124 16.91 4.39 6.58
CA PHE A 124 16.98 4.87 5.20
C PHE A 124 15.66 5.53 4.77
N LEU A 125 14.52 4.86 4.97
CA LEU A 125 13.22 5.42 4.58
C LEU A 125 12.91 6.71 5.33
N TYR A 126 13.15 6.74 6.65
CA TYR A 126 12.98 7.94 7.48
C TYR A 126 13.84 9.09 6.96
N ASP A 127 15.14 8.87 6.82
CA ASP A 127 16.11 9.90 6.40
C ASP A 127 15.77 10.50 5.03
N LYS A 128 15.15 9.71 4.14
CA LYS A 128 14.79 10.16 2.78
C LYS A 128 13.38 10.76 2.69
N LEU A 129 12.42 10.31 3.51
CA LEU A 129 11.03 10.78 3.44
C LEU A 129 10.75 11.98 4.36
N ASP A 130 11.44 12.08 5.49
CA ASP A 130 11.28 13.18 6.46
C ASP A 130 11.55 14.56 5.84
N PRO A 131 12.60 14.76 5.02
CA PRO A 131 12.90 16.09 4.45
C PRO A 131 11.93 16.56 3.36
N ILE A 132 11.08 15.69 2.81
CA ILE A 132 10.11 16.05 1.77
C ILE A 132 9.08 17.00 2.40
N LYS A 133 8.89 18.21 1.87
CA LYS A 133 7.96 19.19 2.46
C LYS A 133 6.47 18.88 2.26
N GLY A 134 6.13 18.17 1.18
CA GLY A 134 4.76 17.79 0.86
C GLY A 134 4.22 16.63 1.70
N ARG A 135 2.96 16.26 1.44
CA ARG A 135 2.27 15.10 2.01
C ARG A 135 2.87 13.83 1.43
N VAL A 136 3.13 12.83 2.27
CA VAL A 136 3.74 11.57 1.81
C VAL A 136 2.78 10.40 1.97
N VAL A 137 2.69 9.57 0.94
CA VAL A 137 1.93 8.33 0.88
C VAL A 137 2.90 7.20 0.59
N LEU A 138 3.16 6.33 1.58
CA LEU A 138 4.05 5.19 1.47
C LEU A 138 3.22 3.91 1.31
N LEU A 139 3.35 3.22 0.18
CA LEU A 139 2.57 2.03 -0.18
C LEU A 139 3.51 0.83 -0.34
N LEU A 140 3.42 -0.16 0.54
CA LEU A 140 4.38 -1.26 0.62
C LEU A 140 3.74 -2.62 0.30
N ASN A 141 4.06 -3.16 -0.88
CA ASN A 141 3.76 -4.53 -1.27
C ASN A 141 4.97 -5.44 -1.04
N ALA A 142 5.16 -5.86 0.20
CA ALA A 142 6.25 -6.75 0.60
C ALA A 142 5.82 -7.67 1.77
N CYS A 143 6.28 -8.93 1.77
CA CYS A 143 6.10 -9.81 2.93
C CYS A 143 6.84 -9.26 4.16
N TYR A 144 6.31 -9.51 5.36
CA TYR A 144 6.84 -8.96 6.62
C TYR A 144 6.84 -7.43 6.70
N SER A 145 6.07 -6.74 5.84
CA SER A 145 5.72 -5.34 6.09
C SER A 145 5.00 -5.21 7.44
N GLY A 146 4.22 -6.21 7.88
CA GLY A 146 3.55 -6.14 9.17
C GLY A 146 4.08 -7.02 10.31
N GLY A 147 4.98 -8.00 10.12
CA GLY A 147 5.63 -9.05 11.01
C GLY A 147 5.42 -9.47 12.53
N VAL A 148 4.27 -9.43 13.21
CA VAL A 148 3.72 -10.13 14.45
C VAL A 148 4.53 -10.47 15.74
N MET A 149 3.77 -10.39 16.85
CA MET A 149 4.01 -10.73 18.26
C MET A 149 4.71 -12.07 18.60
N ALA A 150 5.45 -12.03 19.73
CA ALA A 150 5.60 -13.08 20.74
C ALA A 150 6.10 -12.37 22.03
N THR A 151 5.74 -12.65 23.29
CA THR A 151 5.05 -13.77 23.94
C THR A 151 4.77 -13.37 25.39
N LEU A 152 3.64 -13.83 25.95
CA LEU A 152 3.38 -14.17 27.36
C LEU A 152 4.24 -13.52 28.47
N GLY A 153 3.60 -12.68 29.30
CA GLY A 153 3.95 -12.55 30.72
C GLY A 153 4.25 -11.15 31.23
N GLY A 154 3.20 -10.36 31.47
CA GLY A 154 3.16 -9.34 32.53
C GLY A 154 3.79 -7.98 32.21
N GLY A 155 2.93 -6.98 32.02
CA GLY A 155 3.28 -5.55 32.13
C GLY A 155 2.90 -4.75 30.89
N ASP A 156 1.91 -3.87 31.05
CA ASP A 156 1.53 -2.74 30.18
C ASP A 156 1.80 -2.90 28.67
N THR A 157 0.83 -3.46 27.96
CA THR A 157 0.94 -3.69 26.51
C THR A 157 0.41 -2.49 25.73
N ASP A 158 1.32 -1.59 25.36
CA ASP A 158 1.20 -0.75 24.16
C ASP A 158 1.08 -1.64 22.92
N VAL A 159 0.15 -1.32 22.02
CA VAL A 159 -0.01 -2.10 20.79
C VAL A 159 1.03 -1.69 19.76
N VAL A 160 2.01 -2.57 19.56
CA VAL A 160 3.17 -2.32 18.69
C VAL A 160 2.78 -2.54 17.22
N LEU A 161 2.85 -1.50 16.39
CA LEU A 161 3.00 -1.58 14.92
C LEU A 161 4.39 -2.16 14.60
N GLY A 162 4.58 -3.44 14.92
CA GLY A 162 5.89 -3.97 15.26
C GLY A 162 6.71 -4.56 14.14
N THR A 163 6.60 -4.11 12.88
CA THR A 163 7.37 -4.76 11.78
C THR A 163 7.35 -4.11 10.41
N GLU A 164 6.91 -2.87 10.30
CA GLU A 164 7.19 -2.04 9.13
C GLU A 164 8.69 -1.76 9.03
N PRO A 165 9.26 -1.47 7.84
CA PRO A 165 10.64 -1.03 7.78
C PRO A 165 10.87 0.17 8.71
N LEU A 166 9.89 1.09 8.82
CA LEU A 166 9.88 2.21 9.75
C LEU A 166 9.49 1.78 11.18
N THR A 167 10.24 2.23 12.20
CA THR A 167 9.87 2.04 13.61
C THR A 167 8.75 2.99 14.04
N GLU A 168 7.99 2.66 15.08
CA GLU A 168 6.93 3.53 15.62
C GLU A 168 7.45 4.92 15.97
N LYS A 169 8.63 5.02 16.61
CA LYS A 169 9.26 6.32 16.91
C LYS A 169 9.59 7.11 15.64
N GLN A 170 10.04 6.45 14.57
CA GLN A 170 10.30 7.11 13.29
C GLN A 170 9.00 7.54 12.60
N ILE A 171 7.96 6.72 12.67
CA ILE A 171 6.63 7.08 12.23
C ILE A 171 6.17 8.31 13.03
N GLU A 172 6.31 8.32 14.36
CA GLU A 172 6.00 9.46 15.24
C GLU A 172 6.78 10.74 14.91
N TYR A 173 8.03 10.62 14.46
CA TYR A 173 8.80 11.76 13.97
C TYR A 173 8.35 12.24 12.58
N LEU A 174 8.14 11.34 11.61
CA LEU A 174 7.57 11.71 10.28
C LEU A 174 6.23 12.41 10.42
N ARG A 175 5.51 11.99 11.46
CA ARG A 175 4.25 12.53 11.89
C ARG A 175 4.37 13.97 12.42
N LYS A 176 5.51 14.45 12.94
CA LYS A 176 5.61 15.79 13.55
C LYS A 176 5.62 16.87 12.46
N GLY A 177 4.51 17.59 12.31
CA GLY A 177 4.40 18.79 11.47
C GLY A 177 4.06 18.57 10.00
N LYS A 178 3.67 17.35 9.59
CA LYS A 178 3.40 16.99 8.19
C LYS A 178 2.34 15.88 8.08
N SER A 179 1.55 15.89 7.00
CA SER A 179 0.62 14.80 6.70
C SER A 179 1.34 13.60 6.09
N PHE A 180 1.14 12.43 6.67
CA PHE A 180 1.80 11.18 6.29
C PHE A 180 0.80 10.04 6.32
N PHE A 181 0.79 9.22 5.28
CA PHE A 181 -0.02 8.02 5.18
C PHE A 181 0.87 6.83 4.80
N ILE A 182 0.75 5.73 5.52
CA ILE A 182 1.37 4.46 5.18
C ILE A 182 0.31 3.40 5.01
N LEU A 183 0.46 2.54 4.01
CA LEU A 183 -0.39 1.38 3.79
C LEU A 183 0.46 0.22 3.28
N SER A 184 0.39 -0.88 4.00
CA SER A 184 1.16 -2.09 3.76
C SER A 184 0.27 -3.25 3.40
N ALA A 185 0.79 -4.15 2.58
CA ALA A 185 0.01 -5.18 1.92
C ALA A 185 -0.49 -6.28 2.84
N ALA A 186 0.23 -6.55 3.92
CA ALA A 186 -0.14 -7.56 4.89
C ALA A 186 0.12 -7.03 6.30
N GLN A 187 -0.63 -7.59 7.25
CA GLN A 187 -0.18 -7.62 8.62
C GLN A 187 1.03 -8.57 8.68
N ALA A 188 1.04 -9.35 9.71
CA ALA A 188 2.15 -9.35 10.59
C ALA A 188 2.61 -10.76 10.78
N ALA A 189 1.63 -11.59 11.08
CA ALA A 189 1.71 -13.01 10.90
C ALA A 189 1.47 -13.41 9.43
N GLU A 190 1.19 -12.44 8.54
CA GLU A 190 0.60 -12.72 7.23
C GLU A 190 1.62 -12.62 6.09
N VAL A 191 1.39 -13.42 5.05
CA VAL A 191 2.15 -13.39 3.80
C VAL A 191 1.46 -12.45 2.83
N ALA A 192 2.22 -11.54 2.21
CA ALA A 192 1.72 -10.75 1.09
C ALA A 192 1.82 -11.57 -0.20
N TYR A 193 0.68 -11.82 -0.87
CA TYR A 193 0.70 -12.58 -2.12
C TYR A 193 1.31 -11.76 -3.26
N ALA A 194 2.34 -12.28 -3.90
CA ALA A 194 2.98 -11.63 -5.04
C ALA A 194 2.08 -11.57 -6.28
N TYR A 195 1.06 -12.44 -6.40
CA TYR A 195 0.09 -12.38 -7.48
C TYR A 195 -1.26 -13.03 -7.14
N THR A 196 -2.28 -12.67 -7.93
CA THR A 196 -3.56 -13.36 -8.04
C THR A 196 -3.64 -14.19 -9.34
N PRO A 197 -4.24 -15.40 -9.33
CA PRO A 197 -4.48 -16.21 -10.54
C PRO A 197 -5.62 -15.69 -11.43
N LEU A 198 -6.06 -14.44 -11.26
CA LEU A 198 -7.37 -13.94 -11.70
C LEU A 198 -7.71 -14.15 -13.17
N LEU A 199 -6.74 -14.39 -14.04
CA LEU A 199 -6.95 -14.56 -15.46
C LEU A 199 -6.01 -15.64 -16.02
N GLN A 200 -6.48 -16.89 -16.07
CA GLN A 200 -5.78 -17.99 -16.79
C GLN A 200 -5.48 -17.63 -18.27
N TRP A 201 -6.16 -16.62 -18.83
CA TRP A 201 -6.03 -16.15 -20.21
C TRP A 201 -5.10 -14.94 -20.40
N ARG A 202 -4.67 -14.24 -19.32
CA ARG A 202 -3.73 -13.11 -19.42
C ARG A 202 -2.34 -13.54 -18.96
N LYS A 203 -1.34 -13.30 -19.80
CA LYS A 203 0.07 -13.62 -19.50
C LYS A 203 0.66 -12.86 -18.30
N LYS A 204 0.07 -11.74 -17.88
CA LYS A 204 0.58 -10.89 -16.79
C LYS A 204 -0.16 -11.16 -15.47
N ARG A 205 0.63 -11.24 -14.38
CA ARG A 205 0.19 -11.50 -13.01
C ARG A 205 0.41 -10.25 -12.14
N TYR A 206 -0.54 -9.95 -11.24
CA TYR A 206 -0.50 -8.78 -10.35
C TYR A 206 -0.88 -9.18 -8.92
N SER A 207 -0.29 -8.54 -7.92
CA SER A 207 -0.62 -8.77 -6.51
C SER A 207 -2.06 -8.34 -6.17
N PRO A 208 -2.73 -9.00 -5.21
CA PRO A 208 -4.03 -8.54 -4.73
C PRO A 208 -3.96 -7.10 -4.22
N PHE A 209 -2.84 -6.72 -3.58
CA PHE A 209 -2.63 -5.39 -3.03
C PHE A 209 -2.54 -4.31 -4.11
N ALA A 210 -1.77 -4.52 -5.18
CA ALA A 210 -1.70 -3.56 -6.28
C ALA A 210 -3.08 -3.35 -6.93
N ILE A 211 -3.86 -4.42 -7.13
CA ILE A 211 -5.22 -4.31 -7.66
C ILE A 211 -6.14 -3.60 -6.64
N GLY A 212 -6.05 -3.94 -5.35
CA GLY A 212 -6.82 -3.30 -4.28
C GLY A 212 -6.60 -1.80 -4.20
N LEU A 213 -5.33 -1.36 -4.20
CA LEU A 213 -4.96 0.06 -4.27
C LEU A 213 -5.53 0.73 -5.52
N SER A 214 -5.45 0.06 -6.66
CA SER A 214 -5.95 0.60 -7.93
C SER A 214 -7.45 0.81 -7.93
N ARG A 215 -8.20 -0.04 -7.21
CA ARG A 215 -9.64 0.16 -6.98
C ARG A 215 -9.90 1.39 -6.12
N GLY A 216 -9.09 1.61 -5.09
CA GLY A 216 -9.15 2.83 -4.27
C GLY A 216 -8.85 4.10 -5.07
N PHE A 217 -7.77 4.07 -5.87
CA PHE A 217 -7.41 5.16 -6.77
C PHE A 217 -8.46 5.43 -7.86
N ALA A 218 -9.22 4.40 -8.23
CA ALA A 218 -10.38 4.51 -9.11
C ALA A 218 -11.68 4.90 -8.39
N GLY A 219 -11.61 5.40 -7.15
CA GLY A 219 -12.78 5.88 -6.41
C GLY A 219 -13.81 4.80 -6.08
N LYS A 220 -13.43 3.51 -6.11
CA LYS A 220 -14.36 2.42 -5.87
C LYS A 220 -14.73 2.33 -4.39
N GLY A 221 -16.01 2.55 -4.09
CA GLY A 221 -16.53 2.61 -2.72
C GLY A 221 -16.27 3.96 -2.02
N LYS A 222 -15.81 4.97 -2.78
CA LYS A 222 -15.67 6.35 -2.30
C LYS A 222 -17.04 6.91 -1.91
N SER A 223 -17.09 7.64 -0.79
CA SER A 223 -18.22 8.47 -0.40
C SER A 223 -18.01 9.95 -0.79
N GLY A 224 -19.10 10.69 -0.95
CA GLY A 224 -19.06 12.12 -1.31
C GLY A 224 -18.97 12.40 -2.81
N THR A 225 -19.23 13.65 -3.18
CA THR A 225 -19.47 14.08 -4.57
C THR A 225 -18.28 14.73 -5.26
N ASP A 226 -17.17 14.95 -4.56
CA ASP A 226 -16.00 15.59 -5.15
C ASP A 226 -15.14 14.64 -6.02
N GLU A 227 -14.32 15.25 -6.87
CA GLU A 227 -13.51 14.58 -7.88
C GLU A 227 -12.15 14.09 -7.34
N PHE A 228 -11.98 13.93 -6.02
CA PHE A 228 -10.71 13.54 -5.41
C PHE A 228 -10.82 12.25 -4.61
N VAL A 229 -9.96 11.29 -4.91
CA VAL A 229 -9.72 10.13 -4.02
C VAL A 229 -8.77 10.53 -2.91
N ARG A 230 -8.96 9.98 -1.71
CA ARG A 230 -8.18 10.29 -0.51
C ARG A 230 -7.57 9.04 0.11
N CYS A 231 -6.69 9.25 1.09
CA CYS A 231 -5.98 8.16 1.78
C CYS A 231 -6.92 7.08 2.35
N LEU A 232 -8.03 7.48 2.97
CA LEU A 232 -8.99 6.52 3.53
C LEU A 232 -9.79 5.77 2.45
N ASP A 233 -9.99 6.35 1.26
CA ASP A 233 -10.56 5.61 0.13
C ASP A 233 -9.61 4.50 -0.32
N LEU A 234 -8.30 4.76 -0.32
CA LEU A 234 -7.27 3.75 -0.63
C LEU A 234 -7.29 2.62 0.39
N LEU A 235 -7.21 2.95 1.68
CA LEU A 235 -7.22 1.97 2.76
C LEU A 235 -8.45 1.07 2.68
N THR A 236 -9.64 1.66 2.64
CA THR A 236 -10.88 0.88 2.65
C THR A 236 -11.01 0.03 1.40
N SER A 237 -10.86 0.62 0.20
CA SER A 237 -11.05 -0.14 -1.05
C SER A 237 -10.02 -1.27 -1.21
N CYS A 238 -8.78 -1.01 -0.80
CA CYS A 238 -7.71 -2.01 -0.81
C CYS A 238 -8.01 -3.14 0.17
N SER A 239 -8.30 -2.84 1.43
CA SER A 239 -8.55 -3.85 2.45
C SER A 239 -9.77 -4.72 2.15
N VAL A 240 -10.85 -4.14 1.61
CA VAL A 240 -12.01 -4.93 1.16
C VAL A 240 -11.63 -5.90 0.06
N TYR A 241 -10.93 -5.40 -0.96
CA TYR A 241 -10.57 -6.23 -2.10
C TYR A 241 -9.62 -7.35 -1.70
N VAL A 242 -8.54 -7.00 -0.99
CA VAL A 242 -7.51 -7.95 -0.59
C VAL A 242 -8.10 -8.99 0.36
N GLY A 243 -8.79 -8.58 1.42
CA GLY A 243 -9.41 -9.51 2.37
C GLY A 243 -10.41 -10.46 1.72
N PHE A 244 -11.25 -9.95 0.81
CA PHE A 244 -12.16 -10.80 0.03
C PHE A 244 -11.38 -11.78 -0.87
N ARG A 245 -10.36 -11.29 -1.59
CA ARG A 245 -9.60 -12.08 -2.57
C ARG A 245 -8.75 -13.17 -1.94
N THR A 246 -8.23 -12.91 -0.74
CA THR A 246 -7.30 -13.82 -0.05
C THR A 246 -7.98 -14.63 1.06
N LYS A 247 -9.32 -14.58 1.14
CA LYS A 247 -10.09 -15.23 2.21
C LYS A 247 -9.57 -14.80 3.60
N MET A 248 -9.24 -13.52 3.77
CA MET A 248 -8.61 -12.92 4.96
C MET A 248 -7.22 -13.46 5.33
N SER A 249 -6.54 -14.20 4.44
CA SER A 249 -5.15 -14.64 4.66
C SER A 249 -4.11 -13.52 4.46
N GLN A 250 -4.55 -12.40 3.91
CA GLN A 250 -3.79 -11.18 3.76
C GLN A 250 -4.72 -10.01 4.08
N THR A 251 -4.32 -9.18 5.03
CA THR A 251 -5.08 -8.02 5.50
C THR A 251 -4.20 -6.78 5.44
N PRO A 252 -4.47 -5.85 4.51
CA PRO A 252 -3.72 -4.61 4.46
C PRO A 252 -3.88 -3.78 5.73
N VAL A 253 -2.78 -3.17 6.18
CA VAL A 253 -2.72 -2.33 7.38
C VAL A 253 -2.28 -0.95 6.97
N GLY A 254 -2.97 0.08 7.42
CA GLY A 254 -2.57 1.45 7.17
C GLY A 254 -2.74 2.33 8.38
N ASP A 255 -2.03 3.45 8.34
CA ASP A 255 -2.04 4.47 9.37
C ASP A 255 -1.86 5.85 8.74
N ILE A 256 -2.62 6.83 9.22
CA ILE A 256 -2.62 8.19 8.71
C ILE A 256 -2.38 9.18 9.86
N LYS A 257 -1.58 10.21 9.59
CA LYS A 257 -1.55 11.42 10.40
C LYS A 257 -1.78 12.65 9.55
N GLY A 258 -2.52 13.59 10.15
CA GLY A 258 -3.00 14.80 9.50
C GLY A 258 -4.37 14.53 8.89
N ASP A 259 -4.78 15.38 7.96
CA ASP A 259 -6.09 15.26 7.33
C ASP A 259 -6.17 14.07 6.37
N ASN A 260 -7.39 13.59 6.10
CA ASN A 260 -7.66 12.68 5.00
C ASN A 260 -7.45 13.41 3.65
N PHE A 261 -6.20 13.56 3.22
CA PHE A 261 -5.83 14.39 2.08
C PHE A 261 -5.98 13.67 0.75
N ALA A 262 -6.14 14.46 -0.32
CA ALA A 262 -6.28 13.96 -1.69
C ALA A 262 -4.99 13.30 -2.19
N VAL A 263 -5.15 12.12 -2.77
CA VAL A 263 -4.08 11.31 -3.37
C VAL A 263 -4.20 11.18 -4.88
N GLY A 264 -5.23 11.77 -5.47
CA GLY A 264 -5.42 11.84 -6.92
C GLY A 264 -6.80 12.38 -7.29
N CYS A 265 -6.97 12.73 -8.56
CA CYS A 265 -8.30 12.95 -9.13
C CYS A 265 -9.06 11.62 -9.31
N TYR A 266 -10.34 11.71 -9.64
CA TYR A 266 -11.16 10.60 -10.09
C TYR A 266 -12.33 11.11 -10.94
N SER A 267 -12.72 10.33 -11.96
CA SER A 267 -13.89 10.60 -12.79
C SER A 267 -14.94 9.47 -12.68
N PRO A 268 -16.17 9.74 -12.17
CA PRO A 268 -17.21 8.74 -11.91
C PRO A 268 -17.61 7.83 -13.07
N ASN A 269 -17.41 8.28 -14.30
CA ASN A 269 -17.99 7.68 -15.51
C ASN A 269 -17.00 6.86 -16.36
N LYS A 270 -15.80 6.55 -15.84
CA LYS A 270 -14.75 5.82 -16.61
C LYS A 270 -14.17 4.60 -15.89
N LYS A 271 -14.77 4.18 -14.77
CA LYS A 271 -14.29 3.04 -13.97
C LYS A 271 -14.33 1.71 -14.72
N ASP A 272 -15.24 1.58 -15.70
CA ASP A 272 -15.47 0.36 -16.47
C ASP A 272 -14.46 0.17 -17.63
N ASP A 273 -13.68 1.21 -17.95
CA ASP A 273 -12.61 1.15 -18.97
C ASP A 273 -11.38 0.35 -18.49
N PHE A 274 -11.34 -0.05 -17.21
CA PHE A 274 -10.22 -0.78 -16.60
C PHE A 274 -10.61 -2.23 -16.28
N PRO A 275 -10.18 -3.20 -17.10
CA PRO A 275 -10.62 -4.60 -16.98
C PRO A 275 -10.29 -5.27 -15.63
N LEU A 276 -9.27 -4.78 -14.90
CA LEU A 276 -8.88 -5.30 -13.58
C LEU A 276 -9.64 -4.63 -12.41
N LEU A 277 -10.41 -3.57 -12.67
CA LEU A 277 -11.14 -2.79 -11.68
C LEU A 277 -12.64 -3.07 -11.69
N GLY A 278 -13.10 -3.99 -12.55
CA GLY A 278 -14.49 -4.42 -12.67
C GLY A 278 -15.10 -4.94 -11.36
N ASP A 279 -16.43 -4.98 -11.33
CA ASP A 279 -17.24 -5.36 -10.16
C ASP A 279 -17.24 -6.87 -9.89
N GLU A 280 -16.80 -7.70 -10.84
CA GLU A 280 -16.77 -9.15 -10.65
C GLU A 280 -15.63 -9.60 -9.73
N LEU A 281 -15.98 -9.73 -8.46
CA LEU A 281 -15.15 -10.39 -7.47
C LEU A 281 -15.31 -11.92 -7.55
N GLN A 282 -14.81 -12.57 -8.59
CA GLN A 282 -14.76 -14.05 -8.60
C GLN A 282 -13.72 -14.55 -7.57
N PRO A 283 -14.07 -15.47 -6.64
CA PRO A 283 -13.12 -16.05 -5.70
C PRO A 283 -11.96 -16.75 -6.40
N MET A 284 -10.86 -16.99 -5.69
CA MET A 284 -9.87 -17.97 -6.14
C MET A 284 -10.60 -19.31 -6.36
N LEU A 285 -10.54 -19.84 -7.59
CA LEU A 285 -10.66 -21.29 -7.76
C LEU A 285 -9.35 -21.84 -7.22
N ASP A 286 -9.42 -22.56 -6.11
CA ASP A 286 -8.29 -23.27 -5.54
C ASP A 286 -7.83 -24.28 -6.60
N ILE A 287 -6.65 -24.07 -7.20
CA ILE A 287 -6.08 -24.98 -8.21
C ILE A 287 -5.22 -26.07 -7.52
N ASP A 288 -5.05 -26.01 -6.21
CA ASP A 288 -4.16 -26.92 -5.47
C ASP A 288 -4.85 -27.77 -4.39
N ASP A 289 -6.18 -27.83 -4.34
CA ASP A 289 -6.88 -28.78 -3.44
C ASP A 289 -7.79 -29.72 -4.23
N ASP A 290 -7.22 -30.83 -4.72
CA ASP A 290 -7.92 -32.12 -4.82
C ASP A 290 -8.18 -32.66 -3.39
N ILE A 291 -8.82 -31.85 -2.55
CA ILE A 291 -9.38 -32.25 -1.27
C ILE A 291 -10.85 -31.87 -1.35
N ASP A 292 -11.72 -32.87 -1.30
CA ASP A 292 -13.18 -32.73 -1.29
C ASP A 292 -13.63 -31.69 -0.24
N GLU A 293 -13.82 -30.43 -0.64
CA GLU A 293 -14.45 -29.41 0.22
C GLU A 293 -15.95 -29.73 0.38
N ASP A 294 -16.36 -29.92 1.63
CA ASP A 294 -17.75 -30.15 2.04
C ASP A 294 -18.64 -28.97 1.55
N PRO A 295 -19.74 -29.24 0.81
CA PRO A 295 -20.66 -28.20 0.33
C PRO A 295 -21.29 -27.33 1.42
N GLU A 296 -21.21 -27.68 2.71
CA GLU A 296 -21.62 -26.81 3.81
C GLU A 296 -20.70 -25.59 4.03
N ASP A 297 -19.42 -25.62 3.62
CA ASP A 297 -18.47 -24.52 3.88
C ASP A 297 -18.69 -23.28 2.98
N ARG A 298 -19.51 -23.44 1.92
CA ARG A 298 -20.00 -22.30 1.12
C ARG A 298 -20.86 -21.32 1.93
N ARG A 299 -21.43 -21.74 3.07
CA ARG A 299 -22.37 -20.93 3.87
C ARG A 299 -21.71 -20.03 4.92
N LYS A 300 -20.40 -20.16 5.18
CA LYS A 300 -19.66 -19.36 6.18
C LYS A 300 -18.78 -18.25 5.58
N ARG A 301 -19.09 -17.79 4.36
CA ARG A 301 -18.29 -16.73 3.71
C ARG A 301 -18.64 -15.36 4.29
N PRO A 302 -17.69 -14.59 4.82
CA PRO A 302 -17.96 -13.24 5.30
C PRO A 302 -18.30 -12.33 4.11
N SER A 303 -19.50 -11.76 4.13
CA SER A 303 -19.90 -10.73 3.17
C SER A 303 -19.40 -9.38 3.68
N PRO A 304 -18.53 -8.66 2.94
CA PRO A 304 -18.12 -7.33 3.33
C PRO A 304 -19.32 -6.38 3.24
N SER A 305 -19.63 -5.69 4.34
CA SER A 305 -20.61 -4.59 4.36
C SER A 305 -19.89 -3.27 4.60
N GLN A 306 -20.06 -2.32 3.68
CA GLN A 306 -19.51 -0.98 3.82
C GLN A 306 -20.50 -0.07 4.56
N VAL A 307 -20.03 0.60 5.59
CA VAL A 307 -20.77 1.61 6.34
C VAL A 307 -20.01 2.92 6.20
N HIS A 308 -20.70 3.96 5.74
CA HIS A 308 -20.14 5.30 5.58
C HIS A 308 -20.34 6.10 6.87
N TYR A 309 -19.24 6.61 7.43
CA TYR A 309 -19.23 7.46 8.60
C TYR A 309 -18.81 8.88 8.21
N ASN A 310 -19.54 9.86 8.73
CA ASN A 310 -19.09 11.24 8.83
C ASN A 310 -18.77 11.48 10.30
N TYR A 311 -17.50 11.74 10.61
CA TYR A 311 -17.01 11.76 11.99
C TYR A 311 -16.08 12.95 12.23
N SER A 312 -16.16 13.51 13.43
CA SER A 312 -15.24 14.55 13.92
C SER A 312 -14.86 14.17 15.35
N GLY A 313 -13.56 14.01 15.63
CA GLY A 313 -13.06 13.61 16.95
C GLY A 313 -12.09 12.43 16.93
N THR A 314 -12.01 11.71 18.05
CA THR A 314 -11.11 10.57 18.29
C THR A 314 -11.81 9.22 18.09
N PHE A 315 -11.45 8.49 17.05
CA PHE A 315 -11.94 7.15 16.76
C PHE A 315 -10.98 6.09 17.31
N ASN A 316 -11.46 5.27 18.26
CA ASN A 316 -10.72 4.13 18.78
C ASN A 316 -11.25 2.84 18.15
N SER A 317 -10.39 2.08 17.50
CA SER A 317 -10.75 0.79 16.90
C SER A 317 -9.70 -0.27 17.21
N ASN A 318 -10.19 -1.48 17.50
CA ASN A 318 -9.38 -2.69 17.63
C ASN A 318 -9.51 -3.61 16.39
N GLY A 319 -10.02 -3.07 15.28
CA GLY A 319 -10.19 -3.79 14.04
C GLY A 319 -8.89 -3.93 13.23
N ALA A 320 -8.86 -4.89 12.31
CA ALA A 320 -7.71 -5.16 11.46
C ALA A 320 -7.34 -4.02 10.49
N MET A 321 -8.28 -3.11 10.20
CA MET A 321 -8.07 -1.96 9.30
C MET A 321 -7.69 -0.65 10.00
N PHE A 322 -8.15 -0.45 11.23
CA PHE A 322 -7.84 0.73 12.04
C PHE A 322 -7.47 0.24 13.43
N HIS A 323 -6.22 0.41 13.82
CA HIS A 323 -5.73 -0.03 15.11
C HIS A 323 -5.30 1.16 15.98
N GLY A 324 -5.86 1.27 17.18
CA GLY A 324 -5.53 2.35 18.12
C GLY A 324 -6.35 3.62 17.89
N SER A 325 -5.84 4.73 18.45
CA SER A 325 -6.55 6.01 18.52
C SER A 325 -6.25 6.90 17.32
N HIS A 326 -7.27 7.21 16.53
CA HIS A 326 -7.16 8.05 15.33
C HIS A 326 -7.88 9.37 15.56
N ASN A 327 -7.16 10.49 15.41
CA ASN A 327 -7.75 11.82 15.48
C ASN A 327 -8.06 12.31 14.07
N PHE A 328 -9.35 12.52 13.82
CA PHE A 328 -9.84 13.06 12.57
C PHE A 328 -10.24 14.53 12.76
N GLY A 329 -9.79 15.39 11.84
CA GLY A 329 -10.24 16.79 11.78
C GLY A 329 -11.75 16.88 11.47
N ASP A 330 -12.28 18.10 11.55
CA ASP A 330 -13.70 18.35 11.34
C ASP A 330 -14.18 17.85 9.96
N ASN A 331 -15.34 17.18 9.92
CA ASN A 331 -15.97 16.60 8.73
C ASN A 331 -15.15 15.52 7.99
N ALA A 332 -14.38 14.69 8.71
CA ALA A 332 -13.76 13.54 8.08
C ALA A 332 -14.81 12.50 7.65
N ASN A 333 -14.90 12.28 6.34
CA ASN A 333 -15.73 11.24 5.75
C ASN A 333 -14.86 10.00 5.49
N PHE A 334 -15.25 8.85 6.04
CA PHE A 334 -14.58 7.58 5.79
C PHE A 334 -15.54 6.41 5.82
N SER A 335 -15.19 5.35 5.09
CA SER A 335 -15.97 4.14 5.00
C SER A 335 -15.29 3.05 5.81
N VAL A 336 -16.00 2.43 6.76
CA VAL A 336 -15.51 1.22 7.43
C VAL A 336 -16.18 0.01 6.78
N THR A 337 -15.41 -1.04 6.55
CA THR A 337 -15.97 -2.32 6.09
C THR A 337 -15.98 -3.32 7.22
N ASN A 338 -17.16 -3.82 7.55
CA ASN A 338 -17.33 -4.91 8.49
C ASN A 338 -17.32 -6.23 7.73
N PHE A 339 -16.39 -7.10 8.09
CA PHE A 339 -16.41 -8.51 7.72
C PHE A 339 -17.25 -9.25 8.75
N ASN A 340 -18.56 -9.36 8.52
CA ASN A 340 -19.41 -10.14 9.41
C ASN A 340 -19.11 -11.62 9.18
N THR A 341 -18.47 -12.26 10.15
CA THR A 341 -18.50 -13.72 10.26
C THR A 341 -19.91 -14.13 10.72
N ARG A 342 -20.64 -14.88 9.91
CA ARG A 342 -21.87 -15.56 10.36
C ARG A 342 -21.53 -16.91 10.97
#